data_AF-A0A1N7JG27-F1
#
_entry.id   AF-A0A1N7JG27-F1
#
_cell.length_a   1.000
_cell.length_b   1.000
_cell.length_c   1.000
_cell.angle_alpha   90.00
_cell.angle_beta   90.00
_cell.angle_gamma   90.00
#
_symmetry.space_group_name_H-M   'P 1'
#
loop_
_entity.id
_entity.type
_entity.pdbx_description
1 polymer ?
#
loop_
_entity_poly.entity_id
_entity_poly.type
_entity_poly.pdbx_seq_one_letter_code
_entity_poly.pdbx_strand_id
1 'polypeptide(L)'
;MTNPVAKPQRSARFPATSGTPGPGEHQHGQVLPGAGEPVGAHGDAAAFGAPDEPVVHGSPRVVLVGPPGAGKSTIGRRLARAMNLPLVDSDELIAKGEGKPTGEVFIELGEERFREVETEYVARSLASGGVVSLGGGAVLTESTRKLLQAHNVVWIDVSVEEGVRRTSGNNSRPVLMSDDPEAHYRALLESREPYYREVAMHRVRTDSRPPQRLVAEILALIDSR
;
A
#
# COMPACT_ATOMS: atom_id res chain seq x y z
N MET A 1 7.09 -21.02 -64.43
CA MET A 1 6.32 -19.75 -64.48
C MET A 1 6.49 -19.04 -63.13
N THR A 2 7.67 -18.54 -62.68
CA THR A 2 8.78 -17.81 -63.36
C THR A 2 8.30 -16.51 -64.00
N ASN A 3 8.35 -15.38 -63.28
CA ASN A 3 9.48 -14.40 -63.13
C ASN A 3 9.15 -13.13 -63.98
N PRO A 4 9.85 -11.97 -63.94
CA PRO A 4 11.10 -11.64 -63.22
C PRO A 4 11.29 -10.21 -62.60
N VAL A 5 12.41 -10.03 -61.87
CA VAL A 5 13.30 -8.81 -61.85
C VAL A 5 12.80 -7.48 -61.23
N ALA A 6 13.61 -6.57 -60.66
CA ALA A 6 14.86 -6.64 -59.85
C ALA A 6 15.16 -5.25 -59.19
N LYS A 7 16.18 -5.15 -58.32
CA LYS A 7 16.70 -3.88 -57.70
C LYS A 7 17.85 -3.25 -58.53
N PRO A 8 18.17 -1.95 -58.35
CA PRO A 8 19.30 -1.51 -57.50
C PRO A 8 18.96 -0.28 -56.60
N GLN A 9 19.54 -0.01 -55.42
CA GLN A 9 20.92 0.06 -54.89
C GLN A 9 21.74 1.34 -55.18
N ARG A 10 22.11 2.06 -54.09
CA ARG A 10 23.32 2.90 -53.77
C ARG A 10 23.08 3.50 -52.35
N SER A 11 23.92 3.43 -51.30
CA SER A 11 25.37 3.71 -51.07
C SER A 11 25.72 5.20 -51.09
N ALA A 12 26.46 5.83 -50.14
CA ALA A 12 27.15 5.40 -48.90
C ALA A 12 27.25 6.65 -47.93
N ARG A 13 28.09 6.81 -46.88
CA ARG A 13 29.29 6.13 -46.32
C ARG A 13 29.56 6.58 -44.85
N PHE A 14 30.37 5.85 -44.09
CA PHE A 14 31.03 6.27 -42.82
C PHE A 14 32.30 7.14 -43.09
N PRO A 15 32.83 7.91 -42.10
CA PRO A 15 33.68 7.45 -40.95
C PRO A 15 32.97 7.56 -39.57
N ALA A 16 33.33 6.92 -38.44
CA ALA A 16 34.61 6.44 -37.83
C ALA A 16 35.49 7.59 -37.27
N THR A 17 36.24 7.53 -36.16
CA THR A 17 36.73 6.50 -35.17
C THR A 17 36.77 7.14 -33.75
N SER A 18 37.10 6.56 -32.57
CA SER A 18 37.25 5.20 -31.95
C SER A 18 37.64 5.37 -30.46
N GLY A 19 37.41 4.41 -29.55
CA GLY A 19 38.10 4.42 -28.23
C GLY A 19 37.60 3.46 -27.12
N THR A 20 38.30 2.34 -26.89
CA THR A 20 38.20 1.39 -25.75
C THR A 20 39.51 0.57 -25.68
N PRO A 21 39.76 -0.29 -24.66
CA PRO A 21 39.82 -0.04 -23.21
C PRO A 21 41.17 -0.53 -22.58
N GLY A 22 41.39 -0.42 -21.26
CA GLY A 22 42.50 -1.12 -20.58
C GLY A 22 42.74 -0.74 -19.10
N PRO A 23 43.15 -1.68 -18.21
CA PRO A 23 43.43 -1.44 -16.79
C PRO A 23 44.93 -1.20 -16.47
N GLY A 24 45.24 -0.84 -15.22
CA GLY A 24 46.59 -0.73 -14.67
C GLY A 24 46.64 -1.04 -13.17
N GLU A 25 47.77 -1.55 -12.67
CA GLU A 25 47.88 -2.26 -11.39
C GLU A 25 48.53 -1.47 -10.23
N HIS A 26 48.48 -2.10 -9.05
CA HIS A 26 49.02 -1.70 -7.74
C HIS A 26 50.49 -1.21 -7.74
N GLN A 27 50.82 -0.25 -6.85
CA GLN A 27 51.56 -0.56 -5.60
C GLN A 27 51.82 0.62 -4.63
N HIS A 28 51.84 0.25 -3.35
CA HIS A 28 52.52 0.82 -2.16
C HIS A 28 52.83 2.32 -2.00
N GLY A 29 52.32 2.87 -0.89
CA GLY A 29 53.00 3.85 -0.02
C GLY A 29 52.69 3.51 1.45
N GLN A 30 53.69 3.56 2.34
CA GLN A 30 53.55 3.20 3.77
C GLN A 30 53.61 4.45 4.68
N VAL A 31 53.04 4.36 5.89
CA VAL A 31 53.70 4.57 7.22
C VAL A 31 52.64 4.82 8.32
N LEU A 32 52.96 4.42 9.55
CA LEU A 32 52.14 4.46 10.79
C LEU A 32 52.53 5.69 11.66
N PRO A 33 52.16 5.77 12.96
CA PRO A 33 50.81 5.99 13.51
C PRO A 33 50.73 7.30 14.34
N GLY A 34 49.54 7.69 14.79
CA GLY A 34 49.36 8.81 15.74
C GLY A 34 48.08 8.68 16.56
N ALA A 35 48.16 8.93 17.87
CA ALA A 35 47.02 8.84 18.79
C ALA A 35 46.34 10.21 18.98
N GLY A 36 45.02 10.20 19.23
CA GLY A 36 44.25 11.41 19.47
C GLY A 36 42.80 11.13 19.89
N GLU A 37 42.57 11.01 21.19
CA GLU A 37 41.30 11.39 21.82
C GLU A 37 41.22 12.93 21.94
N PRO A 38 40.06 13.57 22.21
CA PRO A 38 38.73 13.00 22.47
C PRO A 38 37.75 13.36 21.32
N VAL A 39 36.42 13.46 21.45
CA VAL A 39 35.60 14.36 22.29
C VAL A 39 34.29 13.65 22.66
N GLY A 40 33.88 13.70 23.94
CA GLY A 40 32.52 13.37 24.35
C GLY A 40 31.58 14.57 24.18
N ALA A 41 30.42 14.38 23.54
CA ALA A 41 29.38 15.41 23.40
C ALA A 41 27.98 14.80 23.58
N HIS A 42 27.08 15.58 24.19
CA HIS A 42 25.69 15.18 24.44
C HIS A 42 24.79 15.39 23.21
N GLY A 43 23.61 14.75 23.21
CA GLY A 43 22.68 14.66 22.08
C GLY A 43 22.02 13.28 22.07
N ASP A 44 21.28 12.89 23.11
CA ASP A 44 19.96 13.43 23.49
C ASP A 44 18.92 13.32 22.37
N ALA A 45 17.74 12.77 22.69
CA ALA A 45 16.73 12.44 21.69
C ALA A 45 15.94 13.68 21.24
N ALA A 46 16.23 14.16 20.02
CA ALA A 46 15.41 15.15 19.31
C ALA A 46 14.88 14.52 18.01
N ALA A 47 13.61 14.13 17.95
CA ALA A 47 12.47 15.03 17.72
C ALA A 47 12.38 15.52 16.26
N PHE A 48 12.04 14.62 15.34
CA PHE A 48 11.45 15.00 14.06
C PHE A 48 10.03 15.52 14.32
N GLY A 49 9.81 16.81 14.09
CA GLY A 49 8.58 17.51 14.52
C GLY A 49 7.32 17.05 13.79
N ALA A 50 6.27 16.79 14.55
CA ALA A 50 4.96 16.41 14.03
C ALA A 50 4.14 17.62 13.55
N PRO A 51 3.44 17.51 12.41
CA PRO A 51 2.23 18.27 12.11
C PRO A 51 0.99 17.43 12.45
N ASP A 52 0.12 17.96 13.32
CA ASP A 52 -1.20 17.42 13.72
C ASP A 52 -1.23 15.92 14.05
N GLU A 53 -0.64 15.53 15.19
CA GLU A 53 -0.80 14.19 15.75
C GLU A 53 -2.20 13.99 16.38
N PRO A 54 -3.01 13.03 15.91
CA PRO A 54 -4.19 12.60 16.64
C PRO A 54 -3.75 11.77 17.86
N VAL A 55 -3.96 12.30 19.07
CA VAL A 55 -3.49 11.73 20.34
C VAL A 55 -3.75 10.21 20.45
N VAL A 56 -2.67 9.43 20.51
CA VAL A 56 -2.71 7.95 20.57
C VAL A 56 -2.64 7.46 22.01
N HIS A 57 -3.78 7.07 22.58
CA HIS A 57 -3.85 6.19 23.76
C HIS A 57 -5.08 5.27 23.69
N GLY A 58 -4.92 4.09 23.10
CA GLY A 58 -5.96 3.05 23.04
C GLY A 58 -5.90 2.23 21.76
N SER A 59 -6.57 1.08 21.74
CA SER A 59 -6.76 0.30 20.51
C SER A 59 -7.84 0.93 19.61
N PRO A 60 -7.84 0.62 18.29
CA PRO A 60 -8.91 1.02 17.38
C PRO A 60 -10.28 0.54 17.86
N ARG A 61 -11.27 1.43 17.83
CA ARG A 61 -12.69 1.09 18.06
C ARG A 61 -13.22 0.19 16.96
N VAL A 62 -12.73 0.38 15.73
CA VAL A 62 -13.06 -0.45 14.57
C VAL A 62 -11.95 -0.41 13.53
N VAL A 63 -11.66 -1.56 12.93
CA VAL A 63 -10.72 -1.72 11.81
C VAL A 63 -11.49 -2.16 10.56
N LEU A 64 -11.33 -1.44 9.46
CA LEU A 64 -12.03 -1.67 8.20
C LEU A 64 -11.14 -2.42 7.21
N VAL A 65 -11.57 -3.61 6.81
CA VAL A 65 -10.94 -4.43 5.74
C VAL A 65 -11.89 -4.62 4.56
N GLY A 66 -11.38 -5.13 3.44
CA GLY A 66 -12.17 -5.37 2.21
C GLY A 66 -11.47 -4.87 0.93
N PRO A 67 -12.02 -5.18 -0.25
CA PRO A 67 -11.37 -4.94 -1.53
C PRO A 67 -11.28 -3.44 -1.91
N PRO A 68 -10.52 -3.09 -2.97
CA PRO A 68 -10.62 -1.79 -3.64
C PRO A 68 -12.08 -1.51 -4.06
N GLY A 69 -12.53 -0.26 -4.04
CA GLY A 69 -13.91 0.09 -4.41
C GLY A 69 -14.98 -0.20 -3.34
N ALA A 70 -14.72 -1.02 -2.33
CA ALA A 70 -15.70 -1.32 -1.27
C ALA A 70 -16.18 -0.09 -0.47
N GLY A 71 -15.47 1.04 -0.57
CA GLY A 71 -15.88 2.31 0.03
C GLY A 71 -15.32 2.56 1.44
N LYS A 72 -14.34 1.76 1.88
CA LYS A 72 -13.68 1.83 3.20
C LYS A 72 -13.40 3.25 3.67
N SER A 73 -12.65 4.06 2.91
CA SER A 73 -12.31 5.43 3.31
C SER A 73 -13.54 6.38 3.38
N THR A 74 -14.62 6.10 2.65
CA THR A 74 -15.88 6.86 2.75
C THR A 74 -16.72 6.45 3.97
N ILE A 75 -16.71 5.17 4.32
CA ILE A 75 -17.35 4.66 5.55
C ILE A 75 -16.55 5.08 6.78
N GLY A 76 -15.22 4.90 6.77
CA GLY A 76 -14.29 5.30 7.82
C GLY A 76 -14.38 6.79 8.15
N ARG A 77 -14.35 7.68 7.15
CA ARG A 77 -14.54 9.13 7.38
C ARG A 77 -15.90 9.48 8.01
N ARG A 78 -16.93 8.66 7.82
CA ARG A 78 -18.26 8.87 8.42
C ARG A 78 -18.37 8.26 9.81
N LEU A 79 -17.78 7.10 10.05
CA LEU A 79 -17.64 6.48 11.38
C LEU A 79 -16.82 7.35 12.33
N ALA A 80 -15.66 7.83 11.87
CA ALA A 80 -14.78 8.74 12.60
C ALA A 80 -15.54 10.02 13.02
N ARG A 81 -16.27 10.65 12.10
CA ARG A 81 -17.12 11.81 12.38
C ARG A 81 -18.31 11.49 13.31
N ALA A 82 -18.92 10.32 13.19
CA ALA A 82 -20.05 9.93 14.03
C ALA A 82 -19.65 9.62 15.48
N MET A 83 -18.46 9.07 15.70
CA MET A 83 -17.92 8.79 17.03
C MET A 83 -17.08 9.93 17.61
N ASN A 84 -16.82 11.01 16.85
CA ASN A 84 -15.86 12.06 17.17
C ASN A 84 -14.45 11.51 17.49
N LEU A 85 -13.96 10.64 16.60
CA LEU A 85 -12.66 9.95 16.71
C LEU A 85 -11.81 10.19 15.45
N PRO A 86 -10.47 10.02 15.53
CA PRO A 86 -9.61 10.10 14.35
C PRO A 86 -9.87 8.95 13.37
N LEU A 87 -9.46 9.17 12.11
CA LEU A 87 -9.33 8.14 11.09
C LEU A 87 -7.84 8.00 10.73
N VAL A 88 -7.37 6.76 10.66
CA VAL A 88 -6.08 6.39 10.08
C VAL A 88 -6.34 5.48 8.88
N ASP A 89 -5.72 5.74 7.73
CA ASP A 89 -5.72 4.84 6.57
C ASP A 89 -4.28 4.38 6.28
N SER A 90 -4.07 3.07 6.15
CA SER A 90 -2.71 2.53 5.99
C SER A 90 -2.12 2.82 4.61
N ASP A 91 -2.95 2.94 3.55
CA ASP A 91 -2.48 3.37 2.22
C ASP A 91 -1.88 4.79 2.36
N GLU A 92 -2.55 5.68 3.11
CA GLU A 92 -2.13 7.08 3.36
C GLU A 92 -0.90 7.16 4.29
N LEU A 93 -0.78 6.31 5.32
CA LEU A 93 0.41 6.27 6.19
C LEU A 93 1.66 5.78 5.45
N ILE A 94 1.55 4.73 4.62
CA ILE A 94 2.67 4.28 3.76
C ILE A 94 3.08 5.44 2.84
N ALA A 95 2.12 6.10 2.19
CA ALA A 95 2.44 7.19 1.26
C ALA A 95 3.09 8.41 1.95
N LYS A 96 2.71 8.72 3.20
CA LYS A 96 3.35 9.78 4.00
C LYS A 96 4.76 9.40 4.45
N GLY A 97 4.99 8.13 4.83
CA GLY A 97 6.27 7.65 5.32
C GLY A 97 7.32 7.41 4.23
N GLU A 98 6.93 6.83 3.11
CA GLU A 98 7.80 6.55 1.95
C GLU A 98 7.94 7.74 0.98
N GLY A 99 7.23 8.85 1.25
CA GLY A 99 7.29 10.09 0.48
C GLY A 99 6.72 10.03 -0.94
N LYS A 100 6.10 8.91 -1.33
CA LYS A 100 5.55 8.63 -2.67
C LYS A 100 4.26 7.79 -2.58
N PRO A 101 3.36 7.82 -3.58
CA PRO A 101 2.13 7.03 -3.56
C PRO A 101 2.35 5.53 -3.32
N THR A 102 1.46 4.90 -2.53
CA THR A 102 1.52 3.48 -2.14
C THR A 102 1.71 2.51 -3.32
N GLY A 103 1.13 2.83 -4.49
CA GLY A 103 1.27 2.05 -5.71
C GLY A 103 2.66 2.15 -6.36
N GLU A 104 3.35 3.29 -6.21
CA GLU A 104 4.74 3.45 -6.66
C GLU A 104 5.69 2.72 -5.72
N VAL A 105 5.46 2.78 -4.39
CA VAL A 105 6.18 1.95 -3.40
C VAL A 105 6.09 0.45 -3.75
N PHE A 106 4.90 -0.04 -4.11
CA PHE A 106 4.70 -1.44 -4.53
C PHE A 106 5.47 -1.80 -5.81
N ILE A 107 5.50 -0.91 -6.80
CA ILE A 107 6.23 -1.12 -8.06
C ILE A 107 7.75 -1.09 -7.84
N GLU A 108 8.24 -0.23 -6.96
CA GLU A 108 9.67 -0.04 -6.66
C GLU A 108 10.26 -1.16 -5.79
N LEU A 109 9.53 -1.59 -4.76
CA LEU A 109 9.97 -2.65 -3.83
C LEU A 109 9.69 -4.07 -4.33
N GLY A 110 8.70 -4.24 -5.23
CA GLY A 110 8.13 -5.55 -5.53
C GLY A 110 7.27 -6.09 -4.38
N GLU A 111 6.50 -7.16 -4.63
CA GLU A 111 5.48 -7.61 -3.68
C GLU A 111 6.05 -8.08 -2.33
N GLU A 112 7.10 -8.91 -2.31
CA GLU A 112 7.64 -9.49 -1.07
C GLU A 112 8.07 -8.39 -0.08
N ARG A 113 8.97 -7.49 -0.50
CA ARG A 113 9.43 -6.37 0.33
C ARG A 113 8.33 -5.35 0.62
N PHE A 114 7.36 -5.16 -0.29
CA PHE A 114 6.18 -4.34 0.03
C PHE A 114 5.33 -4.96 1.14
N ARG A 115 5.11 -6.28 1.19
CA ARG A 115 4.31 -6.94 2.24
C ARG A 115 4.95 -6.83 3.62
N GLU A 116 6.28 -6.82 3.70
CA GLU A 116 7.02 -6.51 4.94
C GLU A 116 6.71 -5.08 5.41
N VAL A 117 6.90 -4.10 4.54
CA VAL A 117 6.68 -2.67 4.84
C VAL A 117 5.21 -2.39 5.15
N GLU A 118 4.27 -2.94 4.38
CA GLU A 118 2.82 -2.86 4.63
C GLU A 118 2.48 -3.39 6.03
N THR A 119 3.10 -4.50 6.46
CA THR A 119 2.90 -5.07 7.81
C THR A 119 3.37 -4.10 8.90
N GLU A 120 4.50 -3.40 8.72
CA GLU A 120 4.95 -2.38 9.68
C GLU A 120 3.96 -1.22 9.80
N TYR A 121 3.50 -0.65 8.67
CA TYR A 121 2.54 0.45 8.69
C TYR A 121 1.16 0.01 9.19
N VAL A 122 0.75 -1.24 8.95
CA VAL A 122 -0.45 -1.83 9.57
C VAL A 122 -0.28 -1.94 11.08
N ALA A 123 0.86 -2.41 11.60
CA ALA A 123 1.11 -2.47 13.04
C ALA A 123 1.09 -1.07 13.68
N ARG A 124 1.70 -0.07 13.03
CA ARG A 124 1.64 1.35 13.46
C ARG A 124 0.19 1.89 13.43
N SER A 125 -0.62 1.48 12.45
CA SER A 125 -2.04 1.83 12.36
C SER A 125 -2.87 1.20 13.48
N LEU A 126 -2.64 -0.09 13.79
CA LEU A 126 -3.34 -0.82 14.84
C LEU A 126 -2.95 -0.40 16.26
N ALA A 127 -1.85 0.32 16.41
CA ALA A 127 -1.46 1.00 17.65
C ALA A 127 -2.19 2.35 17.86
N SER A 128 -2.92 2.89 16.86
CA SER A 128 -3.67 4.14 17.01
C SER A 128 -5.04 3.94 17.66
N GLY A 129 -5.55 4.99 18.31
CA GLY A 129 -6.98 5.04 18.66
C GLY A 129 -7.86 5.27 17.43
N GLY A 130 -9.18 5.22 17.64
CA GLY A 130 -10.17 5.67 16.65
C GLY A 130 -10.57 4.63 15.60
N VAL A 131 -10.68 5.06 14.34
CA VAL A 131 -11.05 4.22 13.18
C VAL A 131 -9.81 3.95 12.35
N VAL A 132 -9.56 2.68 12.02
CA VAL A 132 -8.48 2.29 11.11
C VAL A 132 -9.08 1.76 9.79
N SER A 133 -8.50 2.14 8.66
CA SER A 133 -8.82 1.65 7.32
C SER A 133 -7.55 1.01 6.74
N LEU A 134 -7.61 -0.27 6.39
CA LEU A 134 -6.43 -0.99 5.90
C LEU A 134 -6.40 -1.13 4.37
N GLY A 135 -5.19 -1.18 3.83
CA GLY A 135 -4.94 -1.41 2.41
C GLY A 135 -5.58 -2.71 1.93
N GLY A 136 -6.06 -2.72 0.69
CA GLY A 136 -6.77 -3.87 0.12
C GLY A 136 -5.91 -5.13 -0.06
N GLY A 137 -4.60 -5.05 0.15
CA GLY A 137 -3.67 -6.19 0.15
C GLY A 137 -3.33 -6.72 1.54
N ALA A 138 -3.50 -5.91 2.61
CA ALA A 138 -2.92 -6.16 3.93
C ALA A 138 -3.30 -7.52 4.55
N VAL A 139 -4.50 -8.04 4.29
CA VAL A 139 -4.94 -9.35 4.79
C VAL A 139 -4.23 -10.56 4.16
N LEU A 140 -3.47 -10.38 3.07
CA LEU A 140 -2.70 -11.46 2.45
C LEU A 140 -1.57 -11.94 3.37
N THR A 141 -0.95 -11.03 4.13
CA THR A 141 0.15 -11.35 5.04
C THR A 141 -0.37 -11.96 6.35
N GLU A 142 0.12 -13.16 6.72
CA GLU A 142 -0.34 -13.89 7.91
C GLU A 142 -0.05 -13.14 9.22
N SER A 143 1.07 -12.41 9.30
CA SER A 143 1.42 -11.53 10.43
C SER A 143 0.35 -10.46 10.66
N THR A 144 -0.10 -9.78 9.60
CA THR A 144 -1.22 -8.83 9.65
C THR A 144 -2.51 -9.49 10.13
N ARG A 145 -2.84 -10.69 9.64
CA ARG A 145 -4.03 -11.42 10.12
C ARG A 145 -3.95 -11.77 11.60
N LYS A 146 -2.78 -12.16 12.11
CA LYS A 146 -2.53 -12.40 13.54
C LYS A 146 -2.71 -11.13 14.38
N LEU A 147 -2.20 -9.98 13.95
CA LEU A 147 -2.42 -8.69 14.64
C LEU A 147 -3.93 -8.37 14.72
N LEU A 148 -4.66 -8.57 13.63
CA LEU A 148 -6.09 -8.26 13.53
C LEU A 148 -6.99 -9.03 14.51
N GLN A 149 -6.58 -10.19 15.00
CA GLN A 149 -7.36 -11.02 15.95
C GLN A 149 -7.68 -10.30 17.27
N ALA A 150 -6.90 -9.29 17.66
CA ALA A 150 -7.11 -8.52 18.89
C ALA A 150 -8.15 -7.39 18.76
N HIS A 151 -8.67 -7.10 17.56
CA HIS A 151 -9.44 -5.89 17.26
C HIS A 151 -10.90 -6.18 16.88
N ASN A 152 -11.74 -5.14 16.82
CA ASN A 152 -13.06 -5.24 16.20
C ASN A 152 -12.93 -4.98 14.69
N VAL A 153 -12.92 -6.05 13.90
CA VAL A 153 -12.67 -5.99 12.46
C VAL A 153 -13.98 -6.12 11.69
N VAL A 154 -14.26 -5.12 10.84
CA VAL A 154 -15.41 -5.08 9.95
C VAL A 154 -14.94 -5.19 8.51
N TRP A 155 -15.35 -6.26 7.83
CA TRP A 155 -15.20 -6.39 6.40
C TRP A 155 -16.29 -5.59 5.68
N ILE A 156 -15.86 -4.53 5.01
CA ILE A 156 -16.68 -3.75 4.08
C ILE A 156 -16.68 -4.45 2.72
N ASP A 157 -17.85 -4.91 2.31
CA ASP A 157 -18.05 -5.83 1.19
C ASP A 157 -18.81 -5.18 0.02
N VAL A 158 -18.62 -5.70 -1.21
CA VAL A 158 -19.17 -5.15 -2.45
C VAL A 158 -19.20 -6.23 -3.54
N SER A 159 -20.17 -6.17 -4.46
CA SER A 159 -20.17 -7.01 -5.66
C SER A 159 -18.99 -6.70 -6.59
N VAL A 160 -18.68 -7.64 -7.49
CA VAL A 160 -17.73 -7.41 -8.59
C VAL A 160 -18.19 -6.23 -9.46
N GLU A 161 -19.47 -6.17 -9.85
CA GLU A 161 -20.05 -5.09 -10.66
C GLU A 161 -19.83 -3.70 -10.03
N GLU A 162 -20.28 -3.50 -8.80
CA GLU A 162 -20.15 -2.23 -8.08
C GLU A 162 -18.70 -1.92 -7.70
N GLY A 163 -17.89 -2.96 -7.45
CA GLY A 163 -16.45 -2.86 -7.18
C GLY A 163 -15.68 -2.32 -8.39
N VAL A 164 -15.89 -2.91 -9.56
CA VAL A 164 -15.37 -2.47 -10.87
C VAL A 164 -15.86 -1.05 -11.16
N ARG A 165 -17.18 -0.81 -11.13
CA ARG A 165 -17.79 0.50 -11.42
C ARG A 165 -17.23 1.64 -10.57
N ARG A 166 -16.86 1.37 -9.31
CA ARG A 166 -16.23 2.35 -8.39
C ARG A 166 -14.72 2.52 -8.59
N THR A 167 -14.06 1.69 -9.41
CA THR A 167 -12.59 1.66 -9.52
C THR A 167 -12.06 1.84 -10.94
N SER A 168 -12.83 1.52 -11.99
CA SER A 168 -12.45 1.75 -13.41
C SER A 168 -12.15 3.21 -13.77
N GLY A 169 -12.59 4.18 -12.97
CA GLY A 169 -12.28 5.61 -13.15
C GLY A 169 -10.99 6.09 -12.47
N ASN A 170 -10.20 5.21 -11.84
CA ASN A 170 -9.15 5.61 -10.89
C ASN A 170 -7.76 5.08 -11.29
N ASN A 171 -7.07 5.80 -12.19
CA ASN A 171 -5.76 5.44 -12.77
C ASN A 171 -4.64 5.09 -11.76
N SER A 172 -4.78 5.47 -10.49
CA SER A 172 -3.80 5.20 -9.42
C SER A 172 -3.82 3.77 -8.85
N ARG A 173 -4.56 2.83 -9.43
CA ARG A 173 -4.60 1.41 -9.00
C ARG A 173 -4.24 0.47 -10.17
N PRO A 174 -2.95 0.12 -10.34
CA PRO A 174 -2.43 -0.66 -11.49
C PRO A 174 -3.15 -1.99 -11.77
N VAL A 175 -3.68 -2.60 -10.71
CA VAL A 175 -4.49 -3.83 -10.68
C VAL A 175 -5.61 -3.88 -11.75
N LEU A 176 -6.13 -2.73 -12.20
CA LEU A 176 -7.27 -2.68 -13.12
C LEU A 176 -6.92 -2.22 -14.54
N MET A 177 -5.62 -2.15 -14.87
CA MET A 177 -5.10 -1.88 -16.22
C MET A 177 -5.08 -3.18 -17.06
N SER A 178 -6.20 -3.90 -17.11
CA SER A 178 -6.34 -5.20 -17.78
C SER A 178 -7.41 -5.13 -18.89
N ASP A 179 -7.25 -5.96 -19.94
CA ASP A 179 -8.21 -6.05 -21.06
C ASP A 179 -9.61 -6.53 -20.61
N ASP A 180 -9.69 -7.26 -19.49
CA ASP A 180 -10.94 -7.57 -18.80
C ASP A 180 -10.83 -7.18 -17.30
N PRO A 181 -11.23 -5.93 -16.94
CA PRO A 181 -11.23 -5.48 -15.56
C PRO A 181 -12.22 -6.23 -14.66
N GLU A 182 -13.26 -6.87 -15.23
CA GLU A 182 -14.28 -7.58 -14.46
C GLU A 182 -13.80 -8.97 -14.05
N ALA A 183 -13.21 -9.72 -14.98
CA ALA A 183 -12.52 -10.98 -14.68
C ALA A 183 -11.35 -10.76 -13.71
N HIS A 184 -10.57 -9.69 -13.89
CA HIS A 184 -9.48 -9.38 -12.96
C HIS A 184 -10.01 -9.05 -11.55
N TYR A 185 -11.02 -8.18 -11.42
CA TYR A 185 -11.61 -7.85 -10.11
C TYR A 185 -12.25 -9.08 -9.45
N ARG A 186 -12.91 -9.94 -10.24
CA ARG A 186 -13.48 -11.22 -9.77
C ARG A 186 -12.41 -12.14 -9.19
N ALA A 187 -11.32 -12.41 -9.92
CA ALA A 187 -10.21 -13.23 -9.43
C ALA A 187 -9.51 -12.62 -8.20
N LEU A 188 -9.41 -11.29 -8.13
CA LEU A 188 -8.91 -10.57 -6.94
C LEU A 188 -9.83 -10.75 -5.73
N LEU A 189 -11.15 -10.77 -5.92
CA LEU A 189 -12.11 -10.95 -4.85
C LEU A 189 -12.13 -12.41 -4.36
N GLU A 190 -12.17 -13.37 -5.28
CA GLU A 190 -12.16 -14.82 -4.99
C GLU A 190 -10.90 -15.24 -4.22
N SER A 191 -9.73 -14.72 -4.59
CA SER A 191 -8.47 -14.97 -3.88
C SER A 191 -8.35 -14.28 -2.52
N ARG A 192 -9.16 -13.26 -2.22
CA ARG A 192 -9.08 -12.47 -0.97
C ARG A 192 -10.25 -12.68 -0.01
N GLU A 193 -11.41 -13.14 -0.48
CA GLU A 193 -12.57 -13.43 0.38
C GLU A 193 -12.24 -14.41 1.55
N PRO A 194 -11.45 -15.49 1.37
CA PRO A 194 -11.06 -16.34 2.49
C PRO A 194 -10.37 -15.57 3.62
N TYR A 195 -9.45 -14.66 3.27
CA TYR A 195 -8.68 -13.87 4.24
C TYR A 195 -9.50 -12.73 4.86
N TYR A 196 -10.41 -12.08 4.11
CA TYR A 196 -11.35 -11.13 4.72
C TYR A 196 -12.29 -11.84 5.70
N ARG A 197 -12.74 -13.05 5.37
CA ARG A 197 -13.62 -13.87 6.22
C ARG A 197 -12.89 -14.42 7.45
N GLU A 198 -11.59 -14.70 7.35
CA GLU A 198 -10.74 -15.15 8.47
C GLU A 198 -10.60 -14.08 9.57
N VAL A 199 -10.40 -12.82 9.19
CA VAL A 199 -10.14 -11.73 10.16
C VAL A 199 -11.38 -10.99 10.64
N ALA A 200 -12.50 -11.05 9.91
CA ALA A 200 -13.66 -10.19 10.17
C ALA A 200 -14.60 -10.74 11.25
N MET A 201 -14.85 -9.94 12.28
CA MET A 201 -15.93 -10.18 13.25
C MET A 201 -17.31 -9.87 12.65
N HIS A 202 -17.38 -8.92 11.71
CA HIS A 202 -18.62 -8.55 11.01
C HIS A 202 -18.40 -8.33 9.50
N ARG A 203 -19.37 -8.69 8.66
CA ARG A 203 -19.40 -8.41 7.20
C ARG A 203 -20.54 -7.43 6.90
N VAL A 204 -20.24 -6.29 6.29
CA VAL A 204 -21.23 -5.26 5.93
C VAL A 204 -21.14 -4.96 4.44
N ARG A 205 -22.19 -5.32 3.70
CA ARG A 205 -22.26 -5.20 2.24
C ARG A 205 -22.79 -3.83 1.81
N THR A 206 -22.12 -3.21 0.83
CA THR A 206 -22.26 -1.78 0.47
C THR A 206 -22.98 -1.51 -0.85
N ASP A 207 -23.39 -2.54 -1.59
CA ASP A 207 -24.11 -2.41 -2.87
C ASP A 207 -25.44 -1.67 -2.69
N SER A 208 -25.66 -0.62 -3.48
CA SER A 208 -26.92 0.16 -3.54
C SER A 208 -27.46 0.70 -2.19
N ARG A 209 -26.63 0.75 -1.13
CA ARG A 209 -27.03 1.20 0.21
C ARG A 209 -26.44 2.59 0.54
N PRO A 210 -27.25 3.53 1.07
CA PRO A 210 -26.75 4.87 1.40
C PRO A 210 -25.74 4.78 2.57
N PRO A 211 -24.57 5.47 2.48
CA PRO A 211 -23.52 5.39 3.51
C PRO A 211 -23.98 5.67 4.95
N GLN A 212 -25.03 6.49 5.13
CA GLN A 212 -25.63 6.78 6.43
C GLN A 212 -26.21 5.53 7.11
N ARG A 213 -26.84 4.62 6.36
CA ARG A 213 -27.37 3.36 6.93
C ARG A 213 -26.24 2.37 7.23
N LEU A 214 -25.23 2.30 6.37
CA LEU A 214 -24.05 1.46 6.58
C LEU A 214 -23.27 1.88 7.85
N VAL A 215 -23.16 3.18 8.10
CA VAL A 215 -22.54 3.72 9.33
C VAL A 215 -23.36 3.37 10.57
N ALA A 216 -24.69 3.54 10.54
CA ALA A 216 -25.56 3.20 11.67
C ALA A 216 -25.56 1.70 12.00
N GLU A 217 -25.54 0.84 10.97
CA GLU A 217 -25.38 -0.61 11.09
C GLU A 217 -24.04 -0.99 11.73
N ILE A 218 -22.93 -0.39 11.28
CA ILE A 218 -21.61 -0.68 11.84
C ILE A 218 -21.50 -0.21 13.30
N LEU A 219 -22.04 0.96 13.65
CA LEU A 219 -22.08 1.43 15.05
C LEU A 219 -22.83 0.43 15.94
N ALA A 220 -24.04 0.02 15.54
CA ALA A 220 -24.84 -0.95 16.28
C ALA A 220 -24.16 -2.33 16.44
N LEU A 221 -23.30 -2.73 15.50
CA LEU A 221 -22.51 -3.97 15.58
C LEU A 221 -21.29 -3.85 16.51
N ILE A 222 -20.59 -2.71 16.50
CA ILE A 222 -19.40 -2.53 17.35
C ILE A 222 -19.73 -2.19 18.80
N ASP A 223 -20.91 -1.61 19.07
CA ASP A 223 -21.41 -1.31 20.42
C ASP A 223 -22.11 -2.50 21.10
N SER A 224 -22.37 -3.61 20.37
CA SER A 224 -23.00 -4.81 20.93
C SER A 224 -22.00 -5.84 21.49
N ARG A 225 -20.91 -5.39 22.12
CA ARG A 225 -19.77 -6.21 22.58
C ARG A 225 -19.26 -5.81 23.95
#